data_AF-A0A0A9DK60-F1
#
_entry.id   AF-A0A0A9DK60-F1
#
_cell.length_a   1.000
_cell.length_b   1.000
_cell.length_c   1.000
_cell.angle_alpha   90.00
_cell.angle_beta   90.00
_cell.angle_gamma   90.00
#
_symmetry.space_group_name_H-M   'P 1'
#
loop_
_entity.id
_entity.type
_entity.pdbx_description
1 polymer ?
#
loop_
_entity_poly.entity_id
_entity_poly.type
_entity_poly.pdbx_seq_one_letter_code
_entity_poly.pdbx_strand_id
1 'polypeptide(L)'
;MSFMPSSSSSNDSMEIMPEQNPDMEYPTLTPIGKASSGRKGLLSRGKHSIGKIINKAGQLSNFRQKPTHSIDGEILGQTESTRLEPKGSKESALHDKLPAMSEPSMLLSEMMRAALYTSLPVLVQGKNWILVYSTWRNGISLSTLYRRSMLCAGPSLLIVGDRRGAVFGGLVEAPLRPIIKRKYQGTKDCFVFTNVDGHPVICRPTGVNNYFTFCSPEYLAMGGGGHFALYLDGDL
;
A
#
# COMPACT_ATOMS: atom_id res chain seq x y z
N MET A 1 -3.71 57.00 41.55
CA MET A 1 -3.04 58.27 41.22
C MET A 1 -2.57 58.13 39.77
N SER A 2 -3.38 58.49 38.75
CA SER A 2 -3.47 59.82 38.11
C SER A 2 -2.10 60.24 37.50
N PHE A 3 -1.92 60.58 36.22
CA PHE A 3 -2.74 61.32 35.25
C PHE A 3 -2.27 61.06 33.78
N MET A 4 -3.19 61.18 32.82
CA MET A 4 -2.96 61.54 31.41
C MET A 4 -2.74 63.06 31.28
N PRO A 5 -2.19 63.61 30.17
CA PRO A 5 -2.98 64.03 28.98
C PRO A 5 -2.19 63.82 27.65
N SER A 6 -2.65 64.10 26.42
CA SER A 6 -3.92 64.06 25.66
C SER A 6 -3.68 64.92 24.40
N SER A 7 -4.09 64.47 23.21
CA SER A 7 -4.59 65.27 22.04
C SER A 7 -4.42 64.47 20.74
N SER A 8 -5.21 64.62 19.68
CA SER A 8 -6.65 64.83 19.43
C SER A 8 -6.85 64.86 17.90
N SER A 9 -8.10 64.68 17.45
CA SER A 9 -8.68 64.75 16.08
C SER A 9 -8.89 63.37 15.46
N SER A 10 -10.10 62.82 15.40
CA SER A 10 -11.39 63.30 14.84
C SER A 10 -11.32 63.50 13.33
N ASN A 11 -11.81 62.50 12.59
CA ASN A 11 -12.72 62.73 11.48
C ASN A 11 -13.62 61.52 11.27
N ASP A 12 -14.76 61.86 10.70
CA ASP A 12 -16.08 61.25 10.77
C ASP A 12 -16.40 60.46 9.48
N SER A 13 -17.41 59.60 9.59
CA SER A 13 -18.39 59.24 8.56
C SER A 13 -18.23 57.99 7.68
N MET A 14 -19.23 57.13 7.89
CA MET A 14 -20.11 56.40 6.96
C MET A 14 -19.77 54.98 6.48
N GLU A 15 -20.77 54.12 6.75
CA GLU A 15 -21.08 52.83 6.15
C GLU A 15 -20.98 52.83 4.62
N ILE A 16 -20.70 51.65 4.05
CA ILE A 16 -21.45 51.00 2.97
C ILE A 16 -20.86 49.58 2.81
N MET A 17 -21.67 48.56 3.10
CA MET A 17 -21.46 47.23 2.51
C MET A 17 -21.95 47.25 1.06
N PRO A 18 -21.36 46.42 0.18
CA PRO A 18 -22.25 45.57 -0.59
C PRO A 18 -21.77 44.13 -0.77
N GLU A 19 -22.76 43.28 -0.58
CA GLU A 19 -23.17 42.12 -1.39
C GLU A 19 -22.26 40.92 -1.67
N GLN A 20 -22.93 39.80 -1.36
CA GLN A 20 -22.70 38.43 -1.76
C GLN A 20 -22.82 38.28 -3.28
N ASN A 21 -21.94 37.47 -3.88
CA ASN A 21 -22.15 36.87 -5.20
C ASN A 21 -21.90 35.36 -5.07
N PRO A 22 -22.94 34.51 -5.16
CA PRO A 22 -22.79 33.07 -5.20
C PRO A 22 -22.98 32.57 -6.64
N ASP A 23 -21.95 32.67 -7.48
CA ASP A 23 -21.92 32.01 -8.79
C ASP A 23 -20.60 31.25 -8.93
N MET A 24 -20.50 30.09 -8.25
CA MET A 24 -19.45 29.11 -8.53
C MET A 24 -20.07 27.95 -9.30
N GLU A 25 -20.20 28.17 -10.60
CA GLU A 25 -20.65 27.18 -11.58
C GLU A 25 -19.54 26.12 -11.78
N TYR A 26 -19.84 24.86 -11.44
CA TYR A 26 -18.96 23.72 -11.69
C TYR A 26 -18.95 23.38 -13.18
N PRO A 27 -17.79 23.30 -13.88
CA PRO A 27 -17.78 22.90 -15.27
C PRO A 27 -18.05 21.40 -15.40
N THR A 28 -19.28 21.08 -15.81
CA THR A 28 -19.71 19.78 -16.31
C THR A 28 -19.14 19.56 -17.71
N LEU A 29 -18.30 18.54 -17.89
CA LEU A 29 -17.77 18.17 -19.21
C LEU A 29 -18.68 17.11 -19.87
N THR A 30 -19.44 17.53 -20.88
CA THR A 30 -20.10 16.64 -21.85
C THR A 30 -19.14 16.28 -22.99
N PRO A 31 -19.18 15.07 -23.56
CA PRO A 31 -18.31 14.66 -24.66
C PRO A 31 -18.85 15.15 -26.01
N ILE A 32 -18.04 15.92 -26.73
CA ILE A 32 -18.24 16.21 -28.16
C ILE A 32 -17.31 15.33 -28.99
N GLY A 33 -17.85 14.71 -30.04
CA GLY A 33 -17.16 13.80 -30.92
C GLY A 33 -16.78 14.38 -32.29
N LYS A 34 -15.86 13.64 -32.93
CA LYS A 34 -15.59 13.42 -34.37
C LYS A 34 -14.86 14.49 -35.20
N ALA A 35 -13.72 14.04 -35.78
CA ALA A 35 -13.38 13.96 -37.23
C ALA A 35 -11.89 13.52 -37.34
N SER A 36 -11.50 12.37 -37.90
CA SER A 36 -11.46 11.86 -39.30
C SER A 36 -10.40 12.50 -40.22
N SER A 37 -9.31 11.76 -40.48
CA SER A 37 -8.51 11.65 -41.74
C SER A 37 -7.16 11.02 -41.36
N GLY A 38 -6.46 10.17 -42.09
CA GLY A 38 -6.65 9.55 -43.40
C GLY A 38 -5.30 8.94 -43.81
N ARG A 39 -5.27 7.60 -43.96
CA ARG A 39 -4.52 6.79 -44.96
C ARG A 39 -2.97 6.79 -45.04
N LYS A 40 -2.48 5.53 -45.03
CA LYS A 40 -1.45 4.88 -45.89
C LYS A 40 0.02 4.88 -45.43
N GLY A 41 0.49 3.65 -45.15
CA GLY A 41 1.88 3.22 -45.25
C GLY A 41 1.92 1.68 -45.32
N LEU A 42 2.38 1.15 -46.45
CA LEU A 42 2.35 -0.26 -46.85
C LEU A 42 3.79 -0.78 -46.99
N LEU A 43 4.01 -2.05 -46.60
CA LEU A 43 5.19 -2.92 -46.83
C LEU A 43 6.44 -2.57 -45.99
N SER A 44 7.15 -3.51 -45.35
CA SER A 44 7.82 -4.64 -45.99
C SER A 44 8.28 -5.72 -44.98
N ARG A 45 8.01 -6.98 -45.35
CA ARG A 45 8.82 -8.21 -45.24
C ARG A 45 9.86 -8.34 -44.11
N GLY A 46 9.67 -9.36 -43.27
CA GLY A 46 10.73 -10.02 -42.51
C GLY A 46 10.32 -11.45 -42.15
N LYS A 47 10.90 -12.43 -42.85
CA LYS A 47 10.62 -13.87 -42.74
C LYS A 47 11.30 -14.44 -41.48
N HIS A 48 10.57 -15.09 -40.59
CA HIS A 48 11.16 -16.07 -39.68
C HIS A 48 10.36 -17.38 -39.69
N SER A 49 11.16 -18.44 -39.67
CA SER A 49 10.84 -19.80 -40.07
C SER A 49 9.85 -20.50 -39.15
N ILE A 50 8.99 -21.31 -39.78
CA ILE A 50 8.15 -22.34 -39.14
C ILE A 50 9.07 -23.48 -38.70
N GLY A 51 9.13 -23.73 -37.39
CA GLY A 51 9.78 -24.91 -36.82
C GLY A 51 8.80 -25.66 -35.92
N LYS A 52 8.12 -26.67 -36.49
CA LYS A 52 7.37 -27.69 -35.75
C LYS A 52 8.37 -28.61 -35.05
N ILE A 53 8.29 -28.76 -33.73
CA ILE A 53 8.72 -30.02 -33.09
C ILE A 53 7.71 -30.41 -32.02
N ILE A 54 7.09 -31.54 -32.32
CA ILE A 54 6.23 -32.38 -31.52
C ILE A 54 7.17 -33.31 -30.75
N ASN A 55 6.94 -33.54 -29.46
CA ASN A 55 7.21 -34.87 -28.92
C ASN A 55 6.22 -35.20 -27.81
N LYS A 56 5.60 -36.36 -28.00
CA LYS A 56 4.53 -36.97 -27.25
C LYS A 56 5.05 -38.32 -26.75
N ALA A 57 4.64 -38.65 -25.53
CA ALA A 57 4.53 -40.00 -24.95
C ALA A 57 5.79 -40.81 -24.61
N GLY A 58 5.68 -41.42 -23.43
CA GLY A 58 6.54 -42.49 -22.92
C GLY A 58 6.07 -42.94 -21.54
N GLN A 59 4.80 -43.37 -21.41
CA GLN A 59 4.37 -44.22 -20.30
C GLN A 59 4.64 -45.68 -20.69
N LEU A 60 5.52 -46.35 -19.94
CA LEU A 60 5.70 -47.81 -19.85
C LEU A 60 6.18 -48.04 -18.40
N SER A 61 5.36 -48.51 -17.47
CA SER A 61 4.87 -49.88 -17.24
C SER A 61 5.93 -50.85 -16.68
N ASN A 62 5.64 -51.30 -15.46
CA ASN A 62 5.70 -52.68 -14.97
C ASN A 62 6.92 -53.20 -14.18
N PHE A 63 6.54 -54.09 -13.23
CA PHE A 63 7.27 -55.07 -12.41
C PHE A 63 7.65 -54.60 -10.99
N ARG A 64 6.85 -54.91 -9.95
CA ARG A 64 6.52 -56.23 -9.32
C ARG A 64 7.77 -56.91 -8.74
N GLN A 65 7.93 -56.89 -7.42
CA GLN A 65 7.91 -58.06 -6.51
C GLN A 65 8.26 -57.66 -5.05
N LYS A 66 7.37 -58.07 -4.13
CA LYS A 66 7.57 -58.40 -2.70
C LYS A 66 8.11 -59.86 -2.63
N PRO A 67 8.41 -60.51 -1.47
CA PRO A 67 8.61 -60.05 -0.08
C PRO A 67 9.72 -60.84 0.72
N THR A 68 9.75 -60.58 2.05
CA THR A 68 10.00 -61.49 3.20
C THR A 68 11.40 -61.98 3.54
N HIS A 69 11.85 -61.63 4.76
CA HIS A 69 12.35 -62.62 5.72
C HIS A 69 11.88 -62.24 7.14
N SER A 70 11.21 -63.19 7.78
CA SER A 70 10.79 -63.24 9.18
C SER A 70 11.87 -63.96 10.00
N ILE A 71 12.16 -63.49 11.21
CA ILE A 71 12.72 -64.31 12.31
C ILE A 71 12.09 -63.84 13.63
N ASP A 72 11.64 -64.83 14.40
CA ASP A 72 10.92 -64.78 15.66
C ASP A 72 11.82 -64.64 16.92
N GLY A 73 11.19 -64.20 18.03
CA GLY A 73 11.50 -64.55 19.43
C GLY A 73 12.64 -63.78 20.13
N GLU A 74 12.67 -63.51 21.44
CA GLU A 74 11.71 -63.45 22.55
C GLU A 74 12.47 -62.78 23.74
N ILE A 75 11.79 -61.91 24.50
CA ILE A 75 11.84 -61.63 25.96
C ILE A 75 13.20 -61.51 26.70
N LEU A 76 13.49 -60.34 27.32
CA LEU A 76 13.44 -60.12 28.80
C LEU A 76 13.88 -58.68 29.15
N GLY A 77 13.18 -58.06 30.09
CA GLY A 77 13.16 -56.60 30.30
C GLY A 77 14.33 -55.98 31.05
N GLN A 78 14.32 -54.65 31.07
CA GLN A 78 14.60 -53.84 32.26
C GLN A 78 14.17 -52.39 32.01
N THR A 79 13.67 -51.83 33.09
CA THR A 79 13.27 -50.46 33.38
C THR A 79 14.21 -49.40 32.79
N GLU A 80 13.67 -48.43 32.05
CA GLU A 80 14.06 -47.02 32.21
C GLU A 80 13.04 -46.07 31.56
N SER A 81 12.70 -45.04 32.34
CA SER A 81 11.73 -44.00 32.06
C SER A 81 12.22 -43.11 30.92
N THR A 82 11.50 -43.09 29.80
CA THR A 82 11.52 -41.93 28.90
C THR A 82 10.08 -41.52 28.64
N ARG A 83 9.67 -40.52 29.40
CA ARG A 83 8.44 -39.75 29.27
C ARG A 83 8.32 -39.21 27.85
N LEU A 84 7.51 -39.86 27.02
CA LEU A 84 7.04 -39.33 25.75
C LEU A 84 5.77 -38.53 26.02
N GLU A 85 5.92 -37.20 26.10
CA GLU A 85 4.78 -36.28 26.13
C GLU A 85 4.06 -36.30 24.77
N PRO A 86 2.72 -36.38 24.74
CA PRO A 86 1.94 -36.42 23.51
C PRO A 86 1.84 -35.04 22.85
N LYS A 87 1.90 -35.05 21.52
CA LYS A 87 1.59 -33.93 20.62
C LYS A 87 0.21 -33.32 20.91
N GLY A 88 0.19 -32.00 21.06
CA GLY A 88 -0.96 -31.09 20.93
C GLY A 88 -0.56 -29.75 21.54
N SER A 89 -0.53 -28.61 20.86
CA SER A 89 -1.24 -28.15 19.68
C SER A 89 -0.28 -27.51 18.67
N LYS A 90 -0.59 -27.68 17.38
CA LYS A 90 0.04 -26.95 16.27
C LYS A 90 -0.45 -25.50 16.27
N GLU A 91 0.04 -24.68 17.19
CA GLU A 91 -0.29 -23.25 17.25
C GLU A 91 0.97 -22.36 17.29
N SER A 92 2.12 -22.89 16.89
CA SER A 92 3.37 -22.12 16.79
C SER A 92 4.00 -22.12 15.40
N ALA A 93 3.31 -22.64 14.38
CA ALA A 93 3.83 -22.78 13.03
C ALA A 93 3.42 -21.64 12.07
N LEU A 94 2.73 -20.61 12.57
CA LEU A 94 2.35 -19.41 11.81
C LEU A 94 3.17 -18.16 12.14
N HIS A 95 4.23 -18.28 12.96
CA HIS A 95 5.33 -17.30 12.90
C HIS A 95 6.18 -17.58 11.66
N ASP A 96 5.52 -17.59 10.49
CA ASP A 96 6.18 -17.31 9.22
C ASP A 96 6.97 -16.03 9.43
N LYS A 97 8.29 -16.09 9.24
CA LYS A 97 9.24 -15.04 9.57
C LYS A 97 8.73 -13.69 9.06
N LEU A 98 8.15 -12.90 9.96
CA LEU A 98 7.69 -11.56 9.63
C LEU A 98 8.89 -10.74 9.16
N PRO A 99 8.67 -9.80 8.22
CA PRO A 99 9.77 -9.04 7.64
C PRO A 99 10.54 -8.33 8.75
N ALA A 100 11.87 -8.47 8.73
CA ALA A 100 12.72 -7.73 9.63
C ALA A 100 12.56 -6.25 9.33
N MET A 101 12.36 -5.46 10.38
CA MET A 101 12.24 -4.01 10.29
C MET A 101 13.58 -3.39 10.71
N SER A 102 14.02 -2.34 10.02
CA SER A 102 15.23 -1.60 10.39
C SER A 102 15.13 -1.05 11.81
N GLU A 103 13.91 -0.71 12.24
CA GLU A 103 13.60 -0.11 13.53
C GLU A 103 12.23 -0.62 14.02
N PRO A 104 12.00 -0.70 15.34
CA PRO A 104 10.70 -1.06 15.88
C PRO A 104 9.63 -0.02 15.49
N SER A 105 8.42 -0.49 15.18
CA SER A 105 7.27 0.37 14.91
C SER A 105 6.40 0.53 16.16
N MET A 106 5.96 1.76 16.43
CA MET A 106 4.98 2.04 17.49
C MET A 106 3.52 1.90 17.00
N LEU A 107 3.30 1.81 15.70
CA LEU A 107 1.96 1.78 15.10
C LEU A 107 1.54 0.35 14.70
N LEU A 108 2.49 -0.48 14.27
CA LEU A 108 2.15 -1.81 13.74
C LEU A 108 2.11 -2.86 14.83
N SER A 109 0.92 -3.41 15.09
CA SER A 109 0.79 -4.68 15.80
C SER A 109 1.32 -5.84 14.95
N GLU A 110 1.66 -6.96 15.59
CA GLU A 110 2.16 -8.14 14.88
C GLU A 110 1.14 -8.70 13.88
N MET A 111 -0.14 -8.73 14.28
CA MET A 111 -1.26 -9.14 13.43
C MET A 111 -1.38 -8.24 12.19
N MET A 112 -1.29 -6.92 12.37
CA MET A 112 -1.34 -5.97 11.26
C MET A 112 -0.15 -6.15 10.31
N ARG A 113 1.05 -6.31 10.87
CA ARG A 113 2.27 -6.56 10.12
C ARG A 113 2.17 -7.83 9.27
N ALA A 114 1.62 -8.91 9.82
CA ALA A 114 1.38 -10.15 9.09
C ALA A 114 0.42 -9.95 7.91
N ALA A 115 -0.74 -9.32 8.16
CA ALA A 115 -1.75 -9.06 7.13
C ALA A 115 -1.21 -8.18 5.98
N LEU A 116 -0.43 -7.15 6.33
CA LEU A 116 0.25 -6.30 5.34
C LEU A 116 1.29 -7.10 4.55
N TYR A 117 2.14 -7.88 5.21
CA TYR A 117 3.19 -8.66 4.56
C TYR A 117 2.64 -9.65 3.53
N THR A 118 1.60 -10.40 3.88
CA THR A 118 0.91 -11.32 2.95
C THR A 118 0.25 -10.57 1.79
N SER A 119 -0.10 -9.30 1.99
CA SER A 119 -0.76 -8.48 0.98
C SER A 119 0.17 -7.76 0.01
N LEU A 120 1.47 -7.71 0.33
CA LEU A 120 2.48 -7.08 -0.52
C LEU A 120 2.68 -7.83 -1.85
N PRO A 121 3.09 -7.12 -2.92
CA PRO A 121 3.49 -7.76 -4.17
C PRO A 121 4.60 -8.79 -3.94
N VAL A 122 4.52 -9.93 -4.64
CA VAL A 122 5.47 -11.05 -4.51
C VAL A 122 6.93 -10.59 -4.69
N LEU A 123 7.17 -9.58 -5.55
CA LEU A 123 8.50 -9.02 -5.82
C LEU A 123 9.17 -8.34 -4.62
N VAL A 124 8.40 -7.94 -3.59
CA VAL A 124 8.92 -7.29 -2.38
C VAL A 124 8.75 -8.15 -1.13
N GLN A 125 8.09 -9.31 -1.24
CA GLN A 125 8.06 -10.30 -0.16
C GLN A 125 9.48 -10.82 0.12
N GLY A 126 9.78 -11.11 1.39
CA GLY A 126 11.11 -11.52 1.85
C GLY A 126 12.13 -10.38 1.99
N LYS A 127 11.81 -9.14 1.60
CA LYS A 127 12.68 -7.98 1.83
C LYS A 127 12.47 -7.37 3.21
N ASN A 128 13.55 -6.80 3.75
CA ASN A 128 13.49 -6.05 5.00
C ASN A 128 12.74 -4.73 4.81
N TRP A 129 11.99 -4.33 5.82
CA TRP A 129 11.27 -3.06 5.84
C TRP A 129 12.17 -2.00 6.45
N ILE A 130 12.34 -0.89 5.74
CA ILE A 130 13.23 0.19 6.17
C ILE A 130 12.39 1.44 6.44
N LEU A 131 12.57 2.04 7.61
CA LEU A 131 11.90 3.31 7.94
C LEU A 131 12.55 4.46 7.17
N VAL A 132 11.83 5.01 6.19
CA VAL A 132 12.30 6.15 5.39
C VAL A 132 11.91 7.49 6.02
N TYR A 133 10.73 7.57 6.61
CA TYR A 133 10.18 8.78 7.20
C TYR A 133 9.30 8.45 8.41
N SER A 134 9.35 9.29 9.44
CA SER A 134 8.37 9.32 10.54
C SER A 134 8.19 10.74 11.05
N THR A 135 6.96 11.07 11.47
CA THR A 135 6.64 12.39 12.04
C THR A 135 7.45 12.68 13.30
N TRP A 136 7.71 11.67 14.12
CA TRP A 136 8.53 11.79 15.33
C TRP A 136 9.98 12.20 15.05
N ARG A 137 10.62 11.64 14.02
CA ARG A 137 12.04 11.90 13.72
C ARG A 137 12.28 13.02 12.73
N ASN A 138 11.33 13.25 11.83
CA ASN A 138 11.51 14.11 10.68
C ASN A 138 10.57 15.33 10.68
N GLY A 139 9.71 15.46 11.70
CA GLY A 139 8.71 16.52 11.80
C GLY A 139 7.46 16.24 10.99
N ILE A 140 6.42 17.02 11.25
CA ILE A 140 5.08 16.92 10.65
C ILE A 140 4.98 17.84 9.43
N SER A 141 5.52 17.38 8.29
CA SER A 141 5.54 18.19 7.06
C SER A 141 5.50 17.30 5.84
N LEU A 142 4.46 17.48 5.02
CA LEU A 142 4.28 16.73 3.78
C LEU A 142 5.43 16.97 2.80
N SER A 143 5.94 18.19 2.72
CA SER A 143 7.12 18.52 1.92
C SER A 143 8.36 17.72 2.34
N THR A 144 8.54 17.51 3.64
CA THR A 144 9.64 16.68 4.16
C THR A 144 9.42 15.20 3.84
N LEU A 145 8.19 14.70 3.95
CA LEU A 145 7.82 13.36 3.52
C LEU A 145 8.16 13.13 2.05
N TYR A 146 7.80 14.05 1.15
CA TYR A 146 8.14 13.95 -0.28
C TYR A 146 9.65 13.91 -0.52
N ARG A 147 10.41 14.82 0.09
CA ARG A 147 11.87 14.83 -0.03
C ARG A 147 12.50 13.52 0.46
N ARG A 148 11.99 12.95 1.55
CA ARG A 148 12.49 11.68 2.12
C ARG A 148 12.08 10.49 1.26
N SER A 149 10.90 10.51 0.65
CA SER A 149 10.46 9.46 -0.27
C SER A 149 11.37 9.29 -1.49
N MET A 150 12.16 10.31 -1.86
CA MET A 150 13.17 10.23 -2.92
C MET A 150 14.36 9.33 -2.57
N LEU A 151 14.53 8.96 -1.30
CA LEU A 151 15.60 8.07 -0.84
C LEU A 151 15.29 6.59 -1.10
N CYS A 152 14.04 6.25 -1.45
CA CYS A 152 13.62 4.91 -1.81
C CYS A 152 12.90 4.91 -3.17
N ALA A 153 12.97 3.80 -3.88
CA ALA A 153 12.23 3.60 -5.12
C ALA A 153 11.44 2.29 -5.03
N GLY A 154 10.19 2.31 -5.50
CA GLY A 154 9.31 1.16 -5.52
C GLY A 154 8.21 1.17 -4.44
N PRO A 155 7.57 0.02 -4.21
CA PRO A 155 6.44 -0.10 -3.29
C PRO A 155 6.83 0.29 -1.87
N SER A 156 6.10 1.25 -1.30
CA SER A 156 6.35 1.83 0.02
C SER A 156 5.08 1.85 0.84
N LEU A 157 5.16 1.44 2.11
CA LEU A 157 4.03 1.46 3.03
C LEU A 157 3.92 2.85 3.68
N LEU A 158 2.78 3.50 3.48
CA LEU A 158 2.35 4.66 4.26
C LEU A 158 1.49 4.16 5.41
N ILE A 159 1.88 4.47 6.64
CA ILE A 159 1.23 4.00 7.86
C ILE A 159 0.93 5.21 8.73
N VAL A 160 -0.34 5.36 9.07
CA VAL A 160 -0.88 6.49 9.83
C VAL A 160 -1.56 5.94 11.08
N GLY A 161 -1.28 6.56 12.22
CA GLY A 161 -1.99 6.31 13.46
C GLY A 161 -2.78 7.55 13.85
N ASP A 162 -4.05 7.40 14.21
CA ASP A 162 -4.84 8.50 14.76
C ASP A 162 -4.72 8.60 16.29
N ARG A 163 -5.30 9.65 16.86
CA ARG A 163 -5.33 9.90 18.32
C ARG A 163 -6.25 8.94 19.07
N ARG A 164 -7.11 8.20 18.36
CA ARG A 164 -8.03 7.20 18.92
C ARG A 164 -7.42 5.80 18.94
N GLY A 165 -6.20 5.63 18.42
CA GLY A 165 -5.49 4.36 18.36
C GLY A 165 -5.77 3.53 17.11
N ALA A 166 -6.54 4.06 16.14
CA ALA A 166 -6.70 3.40 14.85
C ALA A 166 -5.44 3.58 14.00
N VAL A 167 -5.12 2.55 13.23
CA VAL A 167 -3.97 2.44 12.34
C VAL A 167 -4.47 2.08 10.95
N PHE A 168 -4.23 2.99 10.01
CA PHE A 168 -4.67 2.88 8.63
C PHE A 168 -3.60 3.43 7.71
N GLY A 169 -3.77 3.24 6.41
CA GLY A 169 -2.72 3.61 5.47
C GLY A 169 -2.91 2.94 4.12
N GLY A 170 -1.79 2.79 3.41
CA GLY A 170 -1.80 2.10 2.13
C GLY A 170 -0.41 1.84 1.56
N LEU A 171 -0.37 0.99 0.53
CA LEU A 171 0.80 0.79 -0.29
C LEU A 171 0.80 1.83 -1.43
N VAL A 172 1.85 2.64 -1.47
CA VAL A 172 2.08 3.66 -2.50
C VAL A 172 3.33 3.33 -3.30
N GLU A 173 3.42 3.88 -4.51
CA GLU A 173 4.64 3.80 -5.31
C GLU A 173 5.52 5.02 -5.03
N ALA A 174 6.72 4.78 -4.49
CA ALA A 174 7.71 5.83 -4.24
C ALA A 174 8.67 5.99 -5.44
N PRO A 175 9.18 7.21 -5.69
CA PRO A 175 8.99 8.40 -4.87
C PRO A 175 7.61 9.04 -5.06
N LEU A 176 7.13 9.68 -3.99
CA LEU A 176 5.93 10.49 -4.01
C LEU A 176 6.26 11.83 -4.63
N ARG A 177 5.72 12.11 -5.82
CA ARG A 177 6.07 13.28 -6.62
C ARG A 177 4.90 14.26 -6.57
N PRO A 178 4.98 15.37 -5.81
CA PRO A 178 3.94 16.39 -5.88
C PRO A 178 3.90 16.98 -7.30
N ILE A 179 2.72 16.95 -7.93
CA ILE A 179 2.51 17.52 -9.27
C ILE A 179 1.42 18.59 -9.15
N ILE A 180 1.71 19.81 -9.63
CA ILE A 180 0.75 20.92 -9.66
C ILE A 180 -0.45 20.59 -10.57
N LYS A 181 -0.20 19.85 -11.65
CA LYS A 181 -1.25 19.30 -12.52
C LYS A 181 -1.96 18.15 -11.81
N ARG A 182 -3.29 18.18 -11.82
CA ARG A 182 -4.15 17.14 -11.22
C ARG A 182 -3.96 15.78 -11.92
N LYS A 183 -2.98 15.00 -11.47
CA LYS A 183 -2.65 13.69 -12.06
C LYS A 183 -2.43 12.67 -10.95
N TYR A 184 -3.12 11.55 -11.06
CA TYR A 184 -2.89 10.38 -10.21
C TYR A 184 -1.61 9.65 -10.62
N GLN A 185 -0.92 9.10 -9.63
CA GLN A 185 0.27 8.26 -9.75
C GLN A 185 0.04 6.91 -9.05
N GLY A 186 0.92 5.94 -9.31
CA GLY A 186 0.88 4.60 -8.73
C GLY A 186 0.58 3.49 -9.74
N THR A 187 0.54 2.26 -9.23
CA THR A 187 0.28 1.03 -10.01
C THR A 187 -0.94 0.29 -9.45
N LYS A 188 -1.39 -0.76 -10.14
CA LYS A 188 -2.50 -1.63 -9.69
C LYS A 188 -2.19 -2.44 -8.44
N ASP A 189 -0.91 -2.48 -8.05
CA ASP A 189 -0.44 -3.20 -6.87
C ASP A 189 -0.72 -2.43 -5.56
N CYS A 190 -1.10 -1.14 -5.65
CA CYS A 190 -1.48 -0.35 -4.49
C CYS A 190 -2.68 -0.97 -3.77
N PHE A 191 -2.85 -0.62 -2.50
CA PHE A 191 -4.03 -0.93 -1.70
C PHE A 191 -4.12 0.06 -0.54
N VAL A 192 -5.29 0.18 0.07
CA VAL A 192 -5.46 0.85 1.36
C VAL A 192 -5.80 -0.18 2.43
N PHE A 193 -5.54 0.16 3.68
CA PHE A 193 -5.83 -0.71 4.81
C PHE A 193 -6.32 0.09 6.01
N THR A 194 -6.99 -0.60 6.92
CA THR A 194 -7.43 -0.06 8.20
C THR A 194 -7.55 -1.16 9.25
N ASN A 195 -7.48 -0.80 10.52
CA ASN A 195 -7.81 -1.68 11.64
C ASN A 195 -8.96 -1.11 12.52
N VAL A 196 -9.72 -0.13 12.01
CA VAL A 196 -10.77 0.56 12.77
C VAL A 196 -11.78 -0.41 13.39
N ASP A 197 -12.10 -1.51 12.70
CA ASP A 197 -13.02 -2.56 13.15
C ASP A 197 -12.35 -3.61 14.07
N GLY A 198 -11.19 -3.29 14.66
CA GLY A 198 -10.44 -4.15 15.58
C GLY A 198 -9.58 -5.23 14.92
N HIS A 199 -9.69 -5.40 13.60
CA HIS A 199 -8.91 -6.36 12.82
C HIS A 199 -8.42 -5.75 11.50
N PRO A 200 -7.29 -6.21 10.94
CA PRO A 200 -6.77 -5.71 9.67
C PRO A 200 -7.73 -5.98 8.50
N VAL A 201 -8.11 -4.92 7.80
CA VAL A 201 -8.86 -4.98 6.54
C VAL A 201 -8.01 -4.40 5.43
N ILE A 202 -7.86 -5.14 4.33
CA ILE A 202 -7.07 -4.75 3.15
C ILE A 202 -8.02 -4.56 1.95
N CYS A 203 -8.06 -3.34 1.41
CA CYS A 203 -8.89 -2.98 0.27
C CYS A 203 -8.02 -2.77 -0.98
N ARG A 204 -8.17 -3.68 -1.96
CA ARG A 204 -7.46 -3.61 -3.24
C ARG A 204 -8.25 -2.84 -4.30
N PRO A 205 -7.59 -2.30 -5.34
CA PRO A 205 -8.24 -1.67 -6.47
C PRO A 205 -9.26 -2.60 -7.14
N THR A 206 -10.42 -2.05 -7.47
CA THR A 206 -11.52 -2.77 -8.13
C THR A 206 -11.31 -2.92 -9.65
N GLY A 207 -10.35 -2.20 -10.23
CA GLY A 207 -10.11 -2.15 -11.67
C GLY A 207 -11.03 -1.20 -12.44
N VAL A 208 -11.95 -0.50 -11.77
CA VAL A 208 -12.88 0.47 -12.40
C VAL A 208 -12.15 1.74 -12.87
N ASN A 209 -11.14 2.18 -12.12
CA ASN A 209 -10.33 3.35 -12.46
C ASN A 209 -8.87 3.14 -12.01
N ASN A 210 -8.01 4.08 -12.39
CA ASN A 210 -6.59 4.09 -12.02
C ASN A 210 -6.24 5.29 -11.11
N TYR A 211 -7.17 5.69 -10.24
CA TYR A 211 -7.02 6.84 -9.34
C TYR A 211 -6.41 6.41 -8.00
N PHE A 212 -5.15 5.97 -8.05
CA PHE A 212 -4.49 5.31 -6.91
C PHE A 212 -3.96 6.27 -5.86
N THR A 213 -3.01 7.14 -6.21
CA THR A 213 -2.41 8.09 -5.28
C THR A 213 -2.36 9.46 -5.93
N PHE A 214 -2.70 10.50 -5.17
CA PHE A 214 -2.69 11.88 -5.60
C PHE A 214 -1.74 12.67 -4.70
N CYS A 215 -0.69 13.22 -5.29
CA CYS A 215 0.32 14.00 -4.57
C CYS A 215 0.25 15.46 -5.00
N SER A 216 -0.14 16.33 -4.07
CA SER A 216 -0.18 17.78 -4.22
C SER A 216 0.79 18.41 -3.22
N PRO A 217 1.29 19.64 -3.45
CA PRO A 217 2.01 20.37 -2.40
C PRO A 217 1.23 20.49 -1.08
N GLU A 218 -0.12 20.55 -1.16
CA GLU A 218 -0.99 20.82 -0.01
C GLU A 218 -1.59 19.58 0.65
N TYR A 219 -1.61 18.43 -0.05
CA TYR A 219 -2.20 17.21 0.48
C TYR A 219 -1.73 15.96 -0.25
N LEU A 220 -1.80 14.83 0.45
CA LEU A 220 -1.62 13.49 -0.08
C LEU A 220 -2.92 12.72 0.07
N ALA A 221 -3.41 12.12 -1.02
CA ALA A 221 -4.61 11.32 -0.99
C ALA A 221 -4.44 9.97 -1.70
N MET A 222 -5.24 8.98 -1.31
CA MET A 222 -5.30 7.67 -1.94
C MET A 222 -6.73 7.27 -2.26
N GLY A 223 -6.91 6.56 -3.38
CA GLY A 223 -8.17 5.97 -3.82
C GLY A 223 -9.23 7.03 -4.18
N GLY A 224 -9.15 7.60 -5.37
CA GLY A 224 -10.11 8.60 -5.87
C GLY A 224 -11.29 8.02 -6.66
N GLY A 225 -12.05 8.89 -7.33
CA GLY A 225 -13.25 8.52 -8.11
C GLY A 225 -14.57 8.98 -7.51
N GLY A 226 -14.51 9.89 -6.53
CA GLY A 226 -15.65 10.52 -5.86
C GLY A 226 -15.15 11.13 -4.56
N HIS A 227 -14.87 10.26 -3.59
CA HIS A 227 -14.17 10.58 -2.35
C HIS A 227 -12.81 9.90 -2.31
N PHE A 228 -11.92 10.39 -1.44
CA PHE A 228 -10.66 9.73 -1.15
C PHE A 228 -10.84 8.69 -0.05
N ALA A 229 -10.24 7.51 -0.22
CA ALA A 229 -10.18 6.51 0.84
C ALA A 229 -9.25 6.93 1.99
N LEU A 230 -8.23 7.72 1.68
CA LEU A 230 -7.30 8.31 2.64
C LEU A 230 -6.92 9.71 2.19
N TYR A 231 -6.88 10.65 3.13
CA TYR A 231 -6.51 12.04 2.91
C TYR A 231 -5.64 12.52 4.07
N LEU A 232 -4.50 13.14 3.75
CA LEU A 232 -3.58 13.79 4.67
C LEU A 232 -3.31 15.19 4.15
N ASP A 233 -3.39 16.19 5.02
CA ASP A 233 -3.06 17.58 4.69
C ASP A 233 -1.54 17.81 4.65
N GLY A 234 -1.15 19.07 4.46
CA GLY A 234 0.26 19.48 4.40
C GLY A 234 1.02 19.35 5.72
N ASP A 235 0.29 19.31 6.84
CA ASP A 235 0.83 19.43 8.20
C ASP A 235 0.76 18.12 9.01
N LEU A 236 0.32 17.00 8.41
CA LEU A 236 0.42 15.61 8.89
C LEU A 236 0.00 15.35 10.36
#